data_AF-A0A8J6LUQ7-F1
#
_entry.id   AF-A0A8J6LUQ7-F1
#
_cell.length_a   1.000
_cell.length_b   1.000
_cell.length_c   1.000
_cell.angle_alpha   90.00
_cell.angle_beta   90.00
_cell.angle_gamma   90.00
#
_symmetry.space_group_name_H-M   'P 1'
#
loop_
_entity.id
_entity.type
_entity.pdbx_description
1 polymer ?
#
loop_
_entity_poly.entity_id
_entity_poly.type
_entity_poly.pdbx_seq_one_letter_code
_entity_poly.pdbx_strand_id
1 'polypeptide(L)'
;MTASHVRIDDVSHDAMDTADIAELHELFVQVPDPRDRRGVRHPLAAALTLMVLAVLCGARNFRQAADRVSELPQPLLHSAGARLHPALGICSPPSRDTLRRLVEAIDANAVDLLVCRWLAHRIEDPPEATGLALDGKTVRHSSPEDPAGNIQLFSAMRHDTAIVIAQVQVPSGTTEVTQIATLLDPIDITGMIVTADAAHPSTDTAAYLRGRGADHVFTVKGNKPSLLTSICDRFTITTSSNADHTDTEHHNGKIICRQIWTAPASGIDFPDAHVVFRLRRDTYDLTGVRLSKDVVHGITSRATTASAIADHVRRHWGIENKTHWMTHVKRLKEPEDEVATLLERAKGLGDLLGPFLLQLPPSLRADQDLLAVVLRQFPATMRVAVEFRHESWWTTQTRETLENYGAALVWADRCSKPISPLWRTADWGYLRLHE
;
A
#
# COMPACT_ATOMS: atom_id res chain seq x y z
N MET A 1 34.88 -44.16 -2.26
CA MET A 1 35.04 -43.83 -3.69
C MET A 1 33.73 -44.25 -4.33
N THR A 2 32.91 -43.39 -4.93
CA THR A 2 33.20 -42.29 -5.85
C THR A 2 32.02 -41.31 -5.82
N ALA A 3 32.29 -40.05 -6.11
CA ALA A 3 31.33 -38.96 -6.13
C ALA A 3 30.23 -39.13 -7.18
N SER A 4 29.01 -38.67 -6.87
CA SER A 4 28.05 -38.17 -7.85
C SER A 4 27.76 -36.72 -7.49
N HIS A 5 28.29 -35.83 -8.32
CA HIS A 5 28.09 -34.40 -8.27
C HIS A 5 26.61 -34.08 -8.42
N VAL A 6 26.00 -33.51 -7.38
CA VAL A 6 24.82 -32.67 -7.57
C VAL A 6 25.36 -31.37 -8.14
N ARG A 7 25.11 -31.17 -9.43
CA ARG A 7 25.21 -29.85 -10.05
C ARG A 7 24.28 -28.94 -9.25
N ILE A 8 24.87 -28.04 -8.49
CA ILE A 8 24.22 -26.78 -8.16
C ILE A 8 24.11 -26.12 -9.53
N ASP A 9 22.93 -26.14 -10.13
CA ASP A 9 22.70 -25.40 -11.35
C ASP A 9 23.11 -23.95 -11.07
N ASP A 10 24.15 -23.52 -11.76
CA ASP A 10 24.58 -22.12 -11.82
C ASP A 10 23.34 -21.32 -12.25
N VAL A 11 22.73 -20.64 -11.28
CA VAL A 11 21.76 -19.59 -11.55
C VAL A 11 22.54 -18.48 -12.23
N SER A 12 22.47 -18.50 -13.56
CA SER A 12 22.90 -17.40 -14.43
C SER A 12 22.37 -16.09 -13.86
N HIS A 13 23.28 -15.28 -13.31
CA HIS A 13 23.03 -13.90 -12.88
C HIS A 13 22.79 -13.04 -14.12
N ASP A 14 21.67 -13.22 -14.81
CA ASP A 14 21.34 -12.42 -15.99
C ASP A 14 20.38 -11.26 -15.63
N ALA A 15 20.99 -10.07 -15.61
CA ALA A 15 20.52 -8.79 -16.14
C ALA A 15 19.29 -8.06 -15.56
N MET A 16 18.47 -8.62 -14.65
CA MET A 16 17.36 -7.86 -14.05
C MET A 16 17.68 -7.34 -12.64
N ASP A 17 17.30 -6.08 -12.38
CA ASP A 17 17.28 -5.31 -11.12
C ASP A 17 18.53 -4.48 -10.72
N THR A 18 19.67 -4.56 -11.41
CA THR A 18 20.79 -3.61 -11.13
C THR A 18 20.56 -2.22 -11.72
N ALA A 19 19.89 -2.13 -12.87
CA ALA A 19 19.56 -0.87 -13.52
C ALA A 19 18.54 -0.04 -12.72
N ASP A 20 17.48 -0.69 -12.21
CA ASP A 20 16.50 -0.05 -11.34
C ASP A 20 17.12 0.45 -10.02
N ILE A 21 18.03 -0.34 -9.43
CA ILE A 21 18.77 0.08 -8.24
C ILE A 21 19.68 1.27 -8.53
N ALA A 22 20.36 1.27 -9.68
CA ALA A 22 21.20 2.38 -10.10
C ALA A 22 20.36 3.65 -10.35
N GLU A 23 19.19 3.53 -10.98
CA GLU A 23 18.28 4.65 -11.17
C GLU A 23 17.77 5.21 -9.83
N LEU A 24 17.41 4.33 -8.89
CA LEU A 24 17.02 4.71 -7.53
C LEU A 24 18.18 5.39 -6.79
N HIS A 25 19.42 4.94 -6.98
CA HIS A 25 20.61 5.61 -6.46
C HIS A 25 20.77 7.01 -7.03
N GLU A 26 20.69 7.18 -8.36
CA GLU A 26 20.78 8.49 -9.01
C GLU A 26 19.65 9.45 -8.57
N LEU A 27 18.46 8.92 -8.28
CA LEU A 27 17.41 9.69 -7.65
C LEU A 27 17.86 10.25 -6.29
N PHE A 28 18.41 9.40 -5.42
CA PHE A 28 18.82 9.82 -4.07
C PHE A 28 20.10 10.66 -4.03
N VAL A 29 20.88 10.73 -5.12
CA VAL A 29 21.98 11.70 -5.25
C VAL A 29 21.46 13.15 -5.16
N GLN A 30 20.20 13.39 -5.53
CA GLN A 30 19.56 14.71 -5.47
C GLN A 30 19.15 15.13 -4.06
N VAL A 31 19.15 14.20 -3.08
CA VAL A 31 18.84 14.51 -1.68
C VAL A 31 20.00 15.29 -1.06
N PRO A 32 19.78 16.50 -0.51
CA PRO A 32 20.84 17.26 0.15
C PRO A 32 21.45 16.47 1.31
N ASP A 33 22.78 16.32 1.31
CA ASP A 33 23.49 15.66 2.40
C ASP A 33 23.65 16.62 3.59
N PRO A 34 23.02 16.38 4.74
CA PRO A 34 23.06 17.29 5.89
C PRO A 34 24.41 17.24 6.63
N ARG A 35 25.31 16.33 6.25
CA ARG A 35 26.60 16.13 6.93
C ARG A 35 27.67 17.08 6.43
N ASP A 36 28.61 17.40 7.31
CA ASP A 36 29.88 18.00 6.90
C ASP A 36 30.65 17.07 5.95
N ARG A 37 31.27 17.67 4.93
CA ARG A 37 32.06 16.93 3.92
C ARG A 37 33.22 16.12 4.52
N ARG A 38 33.71 16.50 5.70
CA ARG A 38 34.84 15.80 6.36
C ARG A 38 34.33 14.53 7.06
N GLY A 39 34.94 13.40 6.72
CA GLY A 39 34.67 12.12 7.39
C GLY A 39 33.50 11.31 6.82
N VAL A 40 32.89 11.76 5.71
CA VAL A 40 31.90 10.97 4.97
C VAL A 40 32.58 9.73 4.38
N ARG A 41 32.18 8.55 4.85
CA ARG A 41 32.66 7.25 4.34
C ARG A 41 31.65 6.57 3.42
N HIS A 42 30.37 6.67 3.74
CA HIS A 42 29.28 6.11 2.95
C HIS A 42 28.48 7.27 2.33
N PRO A 43 28.32 7.30 1.00
CA PRO A 43 27.44 8.28 0.33
C PRO A 43 26.03 8.21 0.90
N LEU A 44 25.34 9.36 0.98
CA LEU A 44 23.97 9.41 1.47
C LEU A 44 23.04 8.61 0.54
N ALA A 45 23.14 8.85 -0.77
CA ALA A 45 22.37 8.16 -1.79
C ALA A 45 22.44 6.63 -1.62
N ALA A 46 23.66 6.11 -1.47
CA ALA A 46 23.87 4.69 -1.24
C ALA A 46 23.20 4.16 0.04
N ALA A 47 23.28 4.91 1.14
CA ALA A 47 22.59 4.51 2.37
C ALA A 47 21.07 4.49 2.20
N LEU A 48 20.49 5.47 1.48
CA LEU A 48 19.05 5.52 1.20
C LEU A 48 18.60 4.39 0.28
N THR A 49 19.32 4.13 -0.81
CA THR A 49 19.03 3.00 -1.72
C THR A 49 19.04 1.67 -0.96
N LEU A 50 20.08 1.45 -0.15
CA LEU A 50 20.19 0.23 0.66
C LEU A 50 19.10 0.13 1.73
N MET A 51 18.64 1.25 2.30
CA MET A 51 17.50 1.26 3.21
C MET A 51 16.20 0.87 2.51
N VAL A 52 15.95 1.38 1.29
CA VAL A 52 14.78 0.98 0.50
C VAL A 52 14.81 -0.53 0.23
N LEU A 53 15.95 -1.05 -0.25
CA LEU A 53 16.11 -2.50 -0.47
C LEU A 53 15.86 -3.30 0.80
N ALA A 54 16.41 -2.86 1.94
CA ALA A 54 16.19 -3.52 3.21
C ALA A 54 14.70 -3.56 3.62
N VAL A 55 13.97 -2.45 3.45
CA VAL A 55 12.54 -2.35 3.76
C VAL A 55 11.72 -3.23 2.82
N LEU A 56 12.04 -3.26 1.52
CA LEU A 56 11.42 -4.15 0.55
C LEU A 56 11.68 -5.63 0.88
N CYS A 57 12.86 -5.95 1.42
CA CYS A 57 13.19 -7.27 1.96
C CYS A 57 12.51 -7.56 3.33
N GLY A 58 11.68 -6.64 3.84
CA GLY A 58 10.88 -6.82 5.05
C GLY A 58 11.55 -6.40 6.36
N ALA A 59 12.62 -5.61 6.31
CA ALA A 59 13.22 -5.04 7.51
C ALA A 59 12.25 -4.09 8.23
N ARG A 60 12.09 -4.27 9.55
CA ARG A 60 11.15 -3.49 10.38
C ARG A 60 11.85 -2.55 11.37
N ASN A 61 13.17 -2.61 11.43
CA ASN A 61 14.00 -1.76 12.28
C ASN A 61 15.44 -1.69 11.73
N PHE A 62 16.25 -0.76 12.24
CA PHE A 62 17.61 -0.53 11.75
C PHE A 62 18.57 -1.71 11.93
N ARG A 63 18.32 -2.60 12.91
CA ARG A 63 19.12 -3.83 13.08
C ARG A 63 18.87 -4.76 11.90
N GLN A 64 17.60 -5.12 11.68
CA GLN A 64 17.20 -5.95 10.55
C GLN A 64 17.62 -5.32 9.22
N ALA A 65 17.56 -3.99 9.10
CA ALA A 65 17.98 -3.33 7.87
C ALA A 65 19.48 -3.52 7.62
N ALA A 66 20.33 -3.32 8.62
CA ALA A 66 21.77 -3.55 8.51
C ALA A 66 22.09 -5.02 8.20
N ASP A 67 21.39 -5.97 8.83
CA ASP A 67 21.56 -7.40 8.58
C ASP A 67 21.26 -7.71 7.11
N ARG A 68 20.09 -7.28 6.60
CA ARG A 68 19.71 -7.49 5.19
C ARG A 68 20.69 -6.87 4.21
N VAL A 69 21.12 -5.64 4.48
CA VAL A 69 22.09 -4.94 3.63
C VAL A 69 23.44 -5.66 3.63
N SER A 70 23.84 -6.26 4.74
CA SER A 70 25.09 -7.03 4.83
C SER A 70 25.07 -8.36 4.08
N GLU A 71 23.88 -8.89 3.83
CA GLU A 71 23.64 -10.14 3.10
C GLU A 71 23.47 -9.92 1.58
N LEU A 72 23.40 -8.67 1.12
CA LEU A 72 23.21 -8.36 -0.30
C LEU A 72 24.40 -8.82 -1.16
N PRO A 73 24.15 -9.43 -2.34
CA PRO A 73 25.19 -9.71 -3.33
C PRO A 73 25.98 -8.47 -3.71
N GLN A 74 27.28 -8.65 -3.98
CA GLN A 74 28.21 -7.58 -4.35
C GLN A 74 27.74 -6.75 -5.56
N PRO A 75 27.15 -7.32 -6.64
CA PRO A 75 26.61 -6.52 -7.74
C PRO A 75 25.49 -5.57 -7.34
N LEU A 76 24.61 -5.97 -6.40
CA LEU A 76 23.53 -5.11 -5.91
C LEU A 76 24.08 -4.00 -5.00
N LEU A 77 25.05 -4.34 -4.13
CA LEU A 77 25.75 -3.34 -3.31
C LEU A 77 26.46 -2.30 -4.19
N HIS A 78 27.14 -2.75 -5.25
CA HIS A 78 27.81 -1.88 -6.21
C HIS A 78 26.81 -0.98 -6.94
N SER A 79 25.71 -1.55 -7.44
CA SER A 79 24.66 -0.78 -8.13
C SER A 79 23.96 0.22 -7.20
N ALA A 80 23.85 -0.10 -5.92
CA ALA A 80 23.36 0.80 -4.89
C ALA A 80 24.41 1.85 -4.46
N GLY A 81 25.57 1.95 -5.10
CA GLY A 81 26.60 2.94 -4.79
C GLY A 81 27.37 2.69 -3.48
N ALA A 82 27.36 1.46 -2.96
CA ALA A 82 28.06 1.12 -1.73
C ALA A 82 29.57 1.38 -1.82
N ARG A 83 30.14 1.86 -0.73
CA ARG A 83 31.56 2.22 -0.64
C ARG A 83 32.46 1.02 -0.94
N LEU A 84 33.36 1.14 -1.91
CA LEU A 84 34.40 0.14 -2.16
C LEU A 84 35.48 0.16 -1.06
N HIS A 85 35.83 -1.02 -0.56
CA HIS A 85 36.91 -1.19 0.39
C HIS A 85 38.26 -1.07 -0.35
N PRO A 86 39.13 -0.09 0.00
CA PRO A 86 40.29 0.26 -0.81
C PRO A 86 41.32 -0.87 -0.95
N ALA A 87 41.43 -1.76 0.05
CA ALA A 87 42.39 -2.86 0.04
C ALA A 87 41.81 -4.21 -0.45
N LEU A 88 40.48 -4.37 -0.43
CA LEU A 88 39.85 -5.67 -0.70
C LEU A 88 39.06 -5.66 -2.01
N GLY A 89 38.77 -4.49 -2.59
CA GLY A 89 38.00 -4.36 -3.82
C GLY A 89 36.52 -4.74 -3.70
N ILE A 90 36.03 -5.04 -2.49
CA ILE A 90 34.64 -5.41 -2.23
C ILE A 90 33.84 -4.20 -1.73
N CYS A 91 32.56 -4.12 -2.09
CA CYS A 91 31.62 -3.16 -1.55
C CYS A 91 31.36 -3.44 -0.06
N SER A 92 31.50 -2.39 0.75
CA SER A 92 31.29 -2.39 2.19
C SER A 92 30.00 -1.65 2.52
N PRO A 93 28.99 -2.35 3.08
CA PRO A 93 27.73 -1.73 3.46
C PRO A 93 27.86 -0.82 4.69
N PRO A 94 26.97 0.17 4.87
CA PRO A 94 26.91 0.97 6.09
C PRO A 94 26.48 0.12 7.30
N SER A 95 26.99 0.44 8.49
CA SER A 95 26.54 -0.19 9.73
C SER A 95 25.15 0.29 10.17
N ARG A 96 24.48 -0.45 11.07
CA ARG A 96 23.23 -0.04 11.75
C ARG A 96 23.28 1.41 12.25
N ASP A 97 24.34 1.80 12.96
CA ASP A 97 24.48 3.16 13.50
C ASP A 97 24.68 4.22 12.41
N THR A 98 25.23 3.83 11.26
CA THR A 98 25.37 4.73 10.12
C THR A 98 24.02 4.91 9.43
N LEU A 99 23.30 3.82 9.14
CA LEU A 99 21.95 3.88 8.55
C LEU A 99 21.01 4.72 9.41
N ARG A 100 20.95 4.45 10.72
CA ARG A 100 20.09 5.21 11.66
C ARG A 100 20.40 6.70 11.64
N ARG A 101 21.67 7.09 11.87
CA ARG A 101 22.07 8.50 11.93
C ARG A 101 21.79 9.26 10.64
N LEU A 102 21.89 8.60 9.49
CA LEU A 102 21.61 9.23 8.21
C LEU A 102 20.11 9.45 8.04
N VAL A 103 19.30 8.42 8.27
CA VAL A 103 17.83 8.52 8.15
C VAL A 103 17.23 9.50 9.17
N GLU A 104 17.82 9.66 10.35
CA GLU A 104 17.38 10.64 11.36
C GLU A 104 17.75 12.09 11.01
N ALA A 105 18.72 12.32 10.11
CA ALA A 105 19.25 13.65 9.79
C ALA A 105 18.71 14.25 8.48
N ILE A 106 18.13 13.43 7.61
CA ILE A 106 17.63 13.86 6.30
C ILE A 106 16.31 14.63 6.40
N ASP A 107 16.08 15.51 5.42
CA ASP A 107 14.78 16.09 5.20
C ASP A 107 13.84 15.06 4.54
N ALA A 108 12.90 14.55 5.33
CA ALA A 108 11.92 13.56 4.86
C ALA A 108 11.04 14.10 3.71
N ASN A 109 10.69 15.39 3.71
CA ASN A 109 9.86 15.98 2.66
C ASN A 109 10.61 16.02 1.32
N ALA A 110 11.92 16.29 1.35
CA ALA A 110 12.75 16.27 0.15
C ALA A 110 12.82 14.85 -0.45
N VAL A 111 12.94 13.83 0.40
CA VAL A 111 12.93 12.43 -0.03
C VAL A 111 11.57 12.03 -0.61
N ASP A 112 10.47 12.34 0.09
CA ASP A 112 9.11 12.02 -0.36
C ASP A 112 8.82 12.67 -1.72
N LEU A 113 9.19 13.93 -1.91
CA LEU A 113 8.99 14.64 -3.17
C LEU A 113 9.75 13.97 -4.33
N LEU A 114 11.00 13.57 -4.11
CA LEU A 114 11.81 12.89 -5.13
C LEU A 114 11.25 11.51 -5.48
N VAL A 115 10.94 10.69 -4.47
CA VAL A 115 10.38 9.34 -4.66
C VAL A 115 9.02 9.41 -5.36
N CYS A 116 8.13 10.30 -4.91
CA CYS A 116 6.81 10.48 -5.51
C CYS A 116 6.91 10.95 -6.96
N ARG A 117 7.80 11.90 -7.27
CA ARG A 117 8.06 12.34 -8.64
C ARG A 117 8.56 11.19 -9.50
N TRP A 118 9.52 10.41 -9.01
CA TRP A 118 10.06 9.27 -9.73
C TRP A 118 8.99 8.21 -10.02
N LEU A 119 8.15 7.87 -9.02
CA LEU A 119 7.01 6.98 -9.20
C LEU A 119 6.00 7.52 -10.21
N ALA A 120 5.73 8.82 -10.20
CA ALA A 120 4.83 9.47 -11.15
C ALA A 120 5.35 9.41 -12.61
N HIS A 121 6.67 9.40 -12.83
CA HIS A 121 7.25 9.24 -14.18
C HIS A 121 7.25 7.78 -14.67
N ARG A 122 7.11 6.80 -13.76
CA ARG A 122 7.06 5.37 -14.11
C ARG A 122 5.69 4.88 -14.51
N ILE A 123 4.67 5.70 -14.35
CA ILE A 123 3.30 5.40 -14.74
C ILE A 123 2.93 6.20 -15.97
N GLU A 124 2.13 5.60 -16.85
CA GLU A 124 1.63 6.27 -18.04
C GLU A 124 0.81 7.52 -17.68
N ASP A 125 0.79 8.48 -18.60
CA ASP A 125 -0.03 9.67 -18.47
C ASP A 125 -1.48 9.28 -18.14
N PRO A 126 -2.11 9.95 -17.16
CA PRO A 126 -3.45 9.58 -16.73
C PRO A 126 -4.45 9.79 -17.87
N PRO A 127 -5.32 8.80 -18.16
CA PRO A 127 -6.51 9.04 -18.97
C PRO A 127 -7.33 10.23 -18.44
N GLU A 128 -8.13 10.86 -19.30
CA GLU A 128 -9.05 11.92 -18.87
C GLU A 128 -9.95 11.42 -17.73
N ALA A 129 -10.20 12.27 -16.74
CA ALA A 129 -11.01 11.96 -15.57
C ALA A 129 -10.45 10.80 -14.71
N THR A 130 -9.13 10.55 -14.75
CA THR A 130 -8.49 9.65 -13.79
C THR A 130 -8.64 10.20 -12.37
N GLY A 131 -9.03 9.33 -11.45
CA GLY A 131 -9.23 9.72 -10.06
C GLY A 131 -7.92 9.87 -9.26
N LEU A 132 -7.86 10.86 -8.39
CA LEU A 132 -6.79 11.09 -7.42
C LEU A 132 -7.37 11.14 -6.00
N ALA A 133 -7.15 10.10 -5.22
CA ALA A 133 -7.60 10.04 -3.84
C ALA A 133 -6.66 10.82 -2.92
N LEU A 134 -7.22 11.67 -2.06
CA LEU A 134 -6.50 12.36 -0.99
C LEU A 134 -6.94 11.79 0.35
N ASP A 135 -5.98 11.38 1.16
CA ASP A 135 -6.23 10.85 2.51
C ASP A 135 -5.01 11.08 3.39
N GLY A 136 -5.25 11.34 4.67
CA GLY A 136 -4.18 11.46 5.64
C GLY A 136 -4.20 10.33 6.66
N LYS A 137 -3.00 9.80 6.94
CA LYS A 137 -2.80 8.68 7.84
C LYS A 137 -1.82 9.00 8.94
N THR A 138 -2.20 8.65 10.15
CA THR A 138 -1.32 8.71 11.32
C THR A 138 -0.46 7.46 11.40
N VAL A 139 0.87 7.64 11.39
CA VAL A 139 1.85 6.58 11.56
C VAL A 139 1.80 6.09 13.01
N ARG A 140 1.38 4.85 13.21
CA ARG A 140 1.28 4.23 14.55
C ARG A 140 2.66 4.12 15.20
N HIS A 141 2.74 4.47 16.49
CA HIS A 141 3.96 4.39 17.31
C HIS A 141 5.10 5.30 16.85
N SER A 142 4.82 6.34 16.06
CA SER A 142 5.82 7.33 15.68
C SER A 142 6.22 8.23 16.86
N SER A 143 5.30 8.44 17.81
CA SER A 143 5.58 9.05 19.11
C SER A 143 4.90 8.22 20.22
N PRO A 144 5.59 7.21 20.77
CA PRO A 144 5.00 6.32 21.79
C PRO A 144 4.62 7.05 23.08
N GLU A 145 5.35 8.13 23.41
CA GLU A 145 5.18 8.89 24.64
C GLU A 145 4.15 10.02 24.52
N ASP A 146 3.88 10.49 23.29
CA ASP A 146 2.87 11.52 23.02
C ASP A 146 2.08 11.19 21.74
N PRO A 147 0.84 10.68 21.87
CA PRO A 147 -0.02 10.39 20.72
C PRO A 147 -0.33 11.60 19.84
N ALA A 148 -0.31 12.83 20.37
CA ALA A 148 -0.50 14.07 19.61
C ALA A 148 0.75 14.44 18.79
N GLY A 149 1.91 13.90 19.17
CA GLY A 149 3.16 14.00 18.42
C GLY A 149 3.32 12.93 17.34
N ASN A 150 2.31 12.07 17.11
CA ASN A 150 2.40 11.09 16.02
C ASN A 150 2.46 11.80 14.66
N ILE A 151 3.31 11.27 13.79
CA ILE A 151 3.46 11.75 12.41
C ILE A 151 2.17 11.45 11.64
N GLN A 152 1.60 12.49 11.04
CA GLN A 152 0.49 12.39 10.11
C GLN A 152 1.00 12.67 8.70
N LEU A 153 0.77 11.74 7.78
CA LEU A 153 1.17 11.85 6.37
C LEU A 153 -0.08 12.02 5.53
N PHE A 154 -0.13 13.08 4.72
CA PHE A 154 -1.20 13.36 3.77
C PHE A 154 -0.74 12.98 2.36
N SER A 155 -1.48 12.09 1.70
CA SER A 155 -1.05 11.42 0.47
C SER A 155 -2.05 11.62 -0.66
N ALA A 156 -1.53 11.71 -1.89
CA ALA A 156 -2.31 11.69 -3.12
C ALA A 156 -2.04 10.39 -3.90
N MET A 157 -3.06 9.55 -4.05
CA MET A 157 -2.95 8.23 -4.70
C MET A 157 -3.82 8.15 -5.95
N ARG A 158 -3.25 7.72 -7.07
CA ARG A 158 -3.98 7.47 -8.31
C ARG A 158 -4.93 6.28 -8.19
N HIS A 159 -6.15 6.43 -8.69
CA HIS A 159 -7.21 5.42 -8.60
C HIS A 159 -6.95 4.19 -9.47
N ASP A 160 -6.30 4.36 -10.61
CA ASP A 160 -6.03 3.32 -11.61
C ASP A 160 -4.85 2.43 -11.23
N THR A 161 -3.76 3.03 -10.75
CA THR A 161 -2.51 2.33 -10.42
C THR A 161 -2.36 2.01 -8.92
N ALA A 162 -3.10 2.70 -8.05
CA ALA A 162 -2.92 2.69 -6.60
C ALA A 162 -1.49 3.08 -6.17
N ILE A 163 -0.83 3.93 -6.96
CA ILE A 163 0.48 4.51 -6.65
C ILE A 163 0.27 5.90 -6.01
N VAL A 164 1.01 6.15 -4.93
CA VAL A 164 1.09 7.46 -4.29
C VAL A 164 2.05 8.32 -5.11
N ILE A 165 1.53 9.41 -5.67
CA ILE A 165 2.27 10.32 -6.57
C ILE A 165 2.62 11.66 -5.91
N ALA A 166 2.11 11.91 -4.71
CA ALA A 166 2.57 12.99 -3.84
C ALA A 166 2.29 12.62 -2.37
N GLN A 167 3.14 13.07 -1.46
CA GLN A 167 2.98 12.90 -0.03
C GLN A 167 3.64 14.07 0.71
N VAL A 168 3.00 14.54 1.78
CA VAL A 168 3.55 15.56 2.68
C VAL A 168 3.24 15.19 4.13
N GLN A 169 4.13 15.53 5.05
CA GLN A 169 3.80 15.49 6.47
C GLN A 169 2.86 16.65 6.81
N VAL A 170 1.79 16.40 7.56
CA VAL A 170 0.92 17.44 8.11
C VAL A 170 1.61 18.04 9.34
N PRO A 171 1.97 19.34 9.34
CA PRO A 171 2.61 19.97 10.48
C PRO A 171 1.69 20.00 11.72
N SER A 172 2.28 19.90 12.90
CA SER A 172 1.57 20.02 14.17
C SER A 172 0.78 21.34 14.24
N GLY A 173 -0.48 21.27 14.65
CA GLY A 173 -1.37 22.44 14.74
C GLY A 173 -2.03 22.84 13.41
N THR A 174 -1.80 22.11 12.33
CA THR A 174 -2.47 22.30 11.03
C THR A 174 -3.38 21.10 10.69
N THR A 175 -4.04 21.14 9.53
CA THR A 175 -4.91 20.04 9.05
C THR A 175 -4.58 19.68 7.60
N GLU A 176 -4.99 18.49 7.16
CA GLU A 176 -4.85 18.04 5.77
C GLU A 176 -5.43 19.05 4.77
N VAL A 177 -6.54 19.69 5.12
CA VAL A 177 -7.18 20.74 4.32
C VAL A 177 -6.22 21.91 4.05
N THR A 178 -5.44 22.32 5.04
CA THR A 178 -4.45 23.40 4.87
C THR A 178 -3.24 22.99 4.04
N GLN A 179 -3.01 21.69 3.84
CA GLN A 179 -1.86 21.15 3.12
C GLN A 179 -2.18 20.71 1.69
N ILE A 180 -3.41 20.95 1.19
CA ILE A 180 -3.80 20.58 -0.18
C ILE A 180 -2.89 21.22 -1.22
N ALA A 181 -2.61 22.52 -1.10
CA ALA A 181 -1.73 23.21 -2.04
C ALA A 181 -0.30 22.62 -1.98
N THR A 182 0.26 22.48 -0.78
CA THR A 182 1.59 21.86 -0.57
C THR A 182 1.69 20.46 -1.20
N LEU A 183 0.63 19.66 -1.09
CA LEU A 183 0.56 18.31 -1.63
C LEU A 183 0.45 18.29 -3.16
N LEU A 184 -0.37 19.16 -3.75
CA LEU A 184 -0.76 19.09 -5.15
C LEU A 184 0.02 20.02 -6.08
N ASP A 185 0.63 21.09 -5.56
CA ASP A 185 1.44 22.02 -6.36
C ASP A 185 2.55 21.32 -7.17
N PRO A 186 3.26 20.30 -6.63
CA PRO A 186 4.34 19.61 -7.34
C PRO A 186 3.88 18.68 -8.50
N ILE A 187 2.59 18.40 -8.63
CA ILE A 187 2.06 17.43 -9.62
C ILE A 187 1.02 18.07 -10.55
N ASP A 188 1.03 17.68 -11.82
CA ASP A 188 -0.04 18.08 -12.74
C ASP A 188 -1.31 17.28 -12.43
N ILE A 189 -2.41 18.00 -12.19
CA ILE A 189 -3.72 17.44 -11.87
C ILE A 189 -4.79 17.85 -12.89
N THR A 190 -4.37 18.46 -14.00
CA THR A 190 -5.29 18.95 -15.04
C THR A 190 -6.13 17.80 -15.58
N GLY A 191 -7.45 17.96 -15.58
CA GLY A 191 -8.39 16.94 -16.06
C GLY A 191 -8.58 15.73 -15.14
N MET A 192 -7.95 15.71 -13.96
CA MET A 192 -8.14 14.65 -12.95
C MET A 192 -9.39 14.88 -12.10
N ILE A 193 -9.92 13.80 -11.50
CA ILE A 193 -11.01 13.85 -10.53
C ILE A 193 -10.45 13.63 -9.12
N VAL A 194 -10.36 14.69 -8.33
CA VAL A 194 -9.90 14.60 -6.94
C VAL A 194 -11.01 14.06 -6.05
N THR A 195 -10.73 12.97 -5.34
CA THR A 195 -11.62 12.44 -4.31
C THR A 195 -11.01 12.62 -2.94
N ALA A 196 -11.80 13.08 -2.00
CA ALA A 196 -11.34 13.34 -0.66
C ALA A 196 -12.42 13.00 0.37
N ASP A 197 -11.93 12.71 1.58
CA ASP A 197 -12.75 12.51 2.76
C ASP A 197 -13.61 13.76 3.09
N ALA A 198 -14.50 13.63 4.05
CA ALA A 198 -15.48 14.65 4.37
C ALA A 198 -14.93 15.88 5.13
N ALA A 199 -13.68 15.88 5.58
CA ALA A 199 -13.02 17.08 6.12
C ALA A 199 -12.62 18.06 5.01
N HIS A 200 -12.31 17.55 3.82
CA HIS A 200 -11.85 18.33 2.66
C HIS A 200 -12.84 19.19 1.87
N PRO A 201 -14.18 18.96 1.86
CA PRO A 201 -15.12 19.77 1.11
C PRO A 201 -15.19 21.19 1.72
N SER A 202 -14.28 22.04 1.28
CA SER A 202 -14.20 23.46 1.60
C SER A 202 -14.28 24.27 0.32
N THR A 203 -14.80 25.49 0.43
CA THR A 203 -14.86 26.46 -0.68
C THR A 203 -13.48 26.71 -1.26
N ASP A 204 -12.47 26.78 -0.39
CA ASP A 204 -11.09 27.09 -0.74
C ASP A 204 -10.45 25.90 -1.48
N THR A 205 -10.70 24.68 -1.02
CA THR A 205 -10.31 23.44 -1.71
C THR A 205 -10.90 23.39 -3.11
N ALA A 206 -12.21 23.60 -3.24
CA ALA A 206 -12.90 23.55 -4.53
C ALA A 206 -12.37 24.62 -5.50
N ALA A 207 -12.15 25.84 -5.00
CA ALA A 207 -11.58 26.93 -5.79
C ALA A 207 -10.14 26.65 -6.22
N TYR A 208 -9.31 26.08 -5.34
CA TYR A 208 -7.95 25.67 -5.68
C TYR A 208 -7.93 24.63 -6.80
N LEU A 209 -8.74 23.56 -6.67
CA LEU A 209 -8.82 22.50 -7.67
C LEU A 209 -9.29 23.01 -9.04
N ARG A 210 -10.34 23.85 -9.06
CA ARG A 210 -10.78 24.52 -10.29
C ARG A 210 -9.67 25.37 -10.91
N GLY A 211 -8.94 26.13 -10.08
CA GLY A 211 -7.81 26.95 -10.54
C GLY A 211 -6.69 26.13 -11.17
N ARG A 212 -6.56 24.86 -10.80
CA ARG A 212 -5.62 23.87 -11.35
C ARG A 212 -6.22 23.00 -12.47
N GLY A 213 -7.44 23.29 -12.93
CA GLY A 213 -8.10 22.52 -13.99
C GLY A 213 -8.52 21.11 -13.58
N ALA A 214 -8.65 20.84 -12.27
CA ALA A 214 -9.10 19.57 -11.73
C ALA A 214 -10.56 19.65 -11.29
N ASP A 215 -11.25 18.52 -11.43
CA ASP A 215 -12.60 18.33 -10.91
C ASP A 215 -12.56 17.60 -9.57
N HIS A 216 -13.68 17.57 -8.85
CA HIS A 216 -13.78 16.86 -7.57
C HIS A 216 -15.02 16.01 -7.45
N VAL A 217 -14.92 14.94 -6.67
CA VAL A 217 -16.03 14.18 -6.11
C VAL A 217 -15.80 14.08 -4.60
N PHE A 218 -16.58 14.85 -3.85
CA PHE A 218 -16.42 14.97 -2.40
C PHE A 218 -17.58 14.31 -1.66
N THR A 219 -17.24 13.61 -0.57
CA THR A 219 -18.23 13.15 0.39
C THR A 219 -18.49 14.23 1.42
N VAL A 220 -19.74 14.41 1.85
CA VAL A 220 -20.15 15.42 2.82
C VAL A 220 -20.73 14.71 4.05
N LYS A 221 -20.20 15.04 5.23
CA LYS A 221 -20.64 14.50 6.54
C LYS A 221 -21.09 15.62 7.47
N GLY A 222 -21.36 15.28 8.73
CA GLY A 222 -21.93 16.18 9.73
C GLY A 222 -21.07 17.41 10.11
N ASN A 223 -19.81 17.47 9.69
CA ASN A 223 -18.96 18.66 9.87
C ASN A 223 -19.35 19.84 8.95
N LYS A 224 -20.21 19.61 7.93
CA LYS A 224 -20.79 20.65 7.07
C LYS A 224 -22.33 20.56 7.10
N PRO A 225 -22.96 20.89 8.23
CA PRO A 225 -24.37 20.58 8.46
C PRO A 225 -25.32 21.27 7.48
N SER A 226 -25.12 22.55 7.15
CA SER A 226 -25.97 23.29 6.21
C SER A 226 -25.91 22.72 4.78
N LEU A 227 -24.70 22.41 4.31
CA LEU A 227 -24.48 21.77 3.01
C LEU A 227 -25.11 20.37 2.97
N LEU A 228 -24.88 19.58 4.02
CA LEU A 228 -25.45 18.24 4.14
C LEU A 228 -26.99 18.27 4.11
N THR A 229 -27.62 19.17 4.88
CA THR A 229 -29.07 19.35 4.86
C THR A 229 -29.56 19.72 3.45
N SER A 230 -28.91 20.68 2.80
CA SER A 230 -29.28 21.12 1.45
C SER A 230 -29.18 19.99 0.41
N ILE A 231 -28.20 19.09 0.56
CA ILE A 231 -28.08 17.88 -0.27
C ILE A 231 -29.19 16.88 0.07
N CYS A 232 -29.43 16.60 1.35
CA CYS A 232 -30.48 15.68 1.80
C CYS A 232 -31.87 16.08 1.28
N ASP A 233 -32.18 17.37 1.26
CA ASP A 233 -33.45 17.91 0.79
C ASP A 233 -33.70 17.64 -0.70
N ARG A 234 -32.65 17.36 -1.49
CA ARG A 234 -32.76 16.94 -2.89
C ARG A 234 -33.24 15.51 -3.07
N PHE A 235 -33.14 14.68 -2.03
CA PHE A 235 -33.44 13.25 -2.07
C PHE A 235 -34.59 12.87 -1.13
N THR A 236 -35.57 13.76 -0.96
CA THR A 236 -36.80 13.50 -0.19
C THR A 236 -37.53 12.25 -0.69
N ILE A 237 -38.35 11.63 0.16
CA ILE A 237 -38.97 10.31 -0.07
C ILE A 237 -39.72 10.19 -1.42
N THR A 238 -40.17 11.32 -1.99
CA THR A 238 -40.88 11.43 -3.26
C THR A 238 -39.98 11.35 -4.50
N THR A 239 -38.67 11.56 -4.38
CA THR A 239 -37.71 11.47 -5.50
C THR A 239 -37.23 10.02 -5.67
N SER A 240 -37.91 9.30 -6.56
CA SER A 240 -37.50 8.06 -7.23
C SER A 240 -37.32 6.81 -6.34
N SER A 241 -38.24 5.84 -6.48
CA SER A 241 -38.11 4.51 -5.87
C SER A 241 -36.89 3.73 -6.38
N ASN A 242 -36.42 4.05 -7.60
CA ASN A 242 -35.32 3.35 -8.25
C ASN A 242 -34.04 4.20 -8.17
N ALA A 243 -32.91 3.54 -7.92
CA ALA A 243 -31.59 4.15 -7.98
C ALA A 243 -31.17 4.41 -9.43
N ASP A 244 -30.38 5.46 -9.66
CA ASP A 244 -29.84 5.79 -10.99
C ASP A 244 -28.76 4.79 -11.42
N HIS A 245 -28.11 4.16 -10.45
CA HIS A 245 -27.21 3.04 -10.66
C HIS A 245 -27.19 2.13 -9.43
N THR A 246 -27.04 0.83 -9.65
CA THR A 246 -26.93 -0.19 -8.61
C THR A 246 -25.80 -1.16 -8.95
N ASP A 247 -24.96 -1.43 -7.96
CA ASP A 247 -23.87 -2.41 -8.01
C ASP A 247 -24.07 -3.41 -6.86
N THR A 248 -23.97 -4.70 -7.15
CA THR A 248 -24.05 -5.75 -6.12
C THR A 248 -22.81 -6.61 -6.23
N GLU A 249 -22.09 -6.75 -5.12
CA GLU A 249 -20.96 -7.65 -5.01
C GLU A 249 -21.19 -8.67 -3.91
N HIS A 250 -20.55 -9.82 -4.05
CA HIS A 250 -20.45 -10.79 -2.98
C HIS A 250 -19.03 -10.64 -2.42
N HIS A 251 -18.94 -10.19 -1.17
CA HIS A 251 -17.68 -9.98 -0.46
C HIS A 251 -17.82 -10.38 1.03
N ASN A 252 -17.04 -11.35 1.45
CA ASN A 252 -16.68 -11.80 2.81
C ASN A 252 -17.75 -12.69 3.42
N GLY A 253 -18.38 -13.52 2.57
CA GLY A 253 -19.62 -14.20 2.91
C GLY A 253 -20.77 -13.22 3.15
N LYS A 254 -20.69 -12.03 2.55
CA LYS A 254 -21.71 -10.99 2.62
C LYS A 254 -22.07 -10.55 1.22
N ILE A 255 -23.29 -10.05 1.07
CA ILE A 255 -23.76 -9.40 -0.16
C ILE A 255 -23.73 -7.91 0.13
N ILE A 256 -22.98 -7.15 -0.65
CA ILE A 256 -22.89 -5.69 -0.51
C ILE A 256 -23.58 -5.09 -1.72
N CYS A 257 -24.71 -4.44 -1.48
CA CYS A 257 -25.48 -3.70 -2.48
C CYS A 257 -25.21 -2.21 -2.32
N ARG A 258 -24.78 -1.57 -3.40
CA ARG A 258 -24.54 -0.13 -3.49
C ARG A 258 -25.54 0.47 -4.46
N GLN A 259 -26.25 1.48 -4.00
CA GLN A 259 -27.23 2.20 -4.78
C GLN A 259 -26.91 3.68 -4.74
N ILE A 260 -26.91 4.34 -5.89
CA ILE A 260 -26.67 5.78 -5.98
C ILE A 260 -27.84 6.48 -6.64
N TRP A 261 -28.19 7.63 -6.07
CA TRP A 261 -29.12 8.61 -6.62
C TRP A 261 -28.37 9.91 -6.84
N THR A 262 -28.67 10.58 -7.93
CA THR A 262 -28.06 11.83 -8.34
C THR A 262 -29.14 12.89 -8.57
N ALA A 263 -28.80 14.14 -8.32
CA ALA A 263 -29.67 15.27 -8.60
C ALA A 263 -28.82 16.48 -9.03
N PRO A 264 -29.36 17.39 -9.85
CA PRO A 264 -28.69 18.65 -10.14
C PRO A 264 -28.38 19.41 -8.85
N ALA A 265 -27.18 20.01 -8.78
CA ALA A 265 -26.77 20.83 -7.63
C ALA A 265 -27.34 22.26 -7.67
N SER A 266 -28.30 22.55 -8.56
CA SER A 266 -28.87 23.89 -8.75
C SER A 266 -29.42 24.48 -7.46
N GLY A 267 -28.80 25.56 -6.97
CA GLY A 267 -29.19 26.23 -5.71
C GLY A 267 -28.55 25.63 -4.45
N ILE A 268 -27.57 24.75 -4.58
CA ILE A 268 -26.67 24.36 -3.48
C ILE A 268 -25.56 25.41 -3.37
N ASP A 269 -25.35 25.94 -2.17
CA ASP A 269 -24.28 26.90 -1.88
C ASP A 269 -22.93 26.19 -1.71
N PHE A 270 -22.34 25.79 -2.83
CA PHE A 270 -20.99 25.23 -2.89
C PHE A 270 -20.34 25.55 -4.26
N PRO A 271 -19.07 26.00 -4.29
CA PRO A 271 -18.44 26.41 -5.54
C PRO A 271 -18.42 25.30 -6.57
N ASP A 272 -18.79 25.67 -7.80
CA ASP A 272 -18.71 24.82 -8.98
C ASP A 272 -19.51 23.52 -8.88
N ALA A 273 -20.48 23.44 -7.96
CA ALA A 273 -21.31 22.26 -7.80
C ALA A 273 -22.19 22.01 -9.03
N HIS A 274 -22.04 20.84 -9.67
CA HIS A 274 -22.84 20.43 -10.81
C HIS A 274 -23.87 19.34 -10.46
N VAL A 275 -23.45 18.31 -9.74
CA VAL A 275 -24.31 17.19 -9.33
C VAL A 275 -24.11 16.92 -7.84
N VAL A 276 -25.20 16.69 -7.13
CA VAL A 276 -25.18 16.12 -5.78
C VAL A 276 -25.60 14.66 -5.84
N PHE A 277 -25.13 13.85 -4.90
CA PHE A 277 -25.48 12.43 -4.87
C PHE A 277 -25.78 11.95 -3.45
N ARG A 278 -26.58 10.89 -3.39
CA ARG A 278 -26.77 10.03 -2.23
C ARG A 278 -26.35 8.63 -2.62
N LEU A 279 -25.37 8.07 -1.93
CA LEU A 279 -24.93 6.69 -2.07
C LEU A 279 -25.32 5.91 -0.82
N ARG A 280 -26.07 4.82 -1.00
CA ARG A 280 -26.42 3.88 0.06
C ARG A 280 -25.65 2.59 -0.16
N ARG A 281 -25.05 2.07 0.91
CA ARG A 281 -24.44 0.74 0.97
C ARG A 281 -25.20 -0.09 1.98
N ASP A 282 -25.89 -1.12 1.53
CA ASP A 282 -26.46 -2.14 2.39
C ASP A 282 -25.57 -3.38 2.35
N THR A 283 -25.21 -3.89 3.52
CA THR A 283 -24.50 -5.17 3.64
C THR A 283 -25.45 -6.21 4.21
N TYR A 284 -25.53 -7.37 3.59
CA TYR A 284 -26.35 -8.51 3.98
C TYR A 284 -25.48 -9.73 4.25
N ASP A 285 -25.94 -10.66 5.07
CA ASP A 285 -25.40 -12.02 5.04
C ASP A 285 -25.92 -12.81 3.83
N LEU A 286 -25.43 -14.03 3.64
CA LEU A 286 -25.85 -14.91 2.53
C LEU A 286 -27.31 -15.36 2.62
N THR A 287 -27.96 -15.19 3.77
CA THR A 287 -29.38 -15.53 3.95
C THR A 287 -30.31 -14.37 3.59
N GLY A 288 -29.74 -13.19 3.29
CA GLY A 288 -30.46 -11.98 2.93
C GLY A 288 -30.82 -11.10 4.13
N VAL A 289 -30.31 -11.38 5.34
CA VAL A 289 -30.50 -10.50 6.50
C VAL A 289 -29.56 -9.32 6.40
N ARG A 290 -30.10 -8.10 6.47
CA ARG A 290 -29.29 -6.86 6.41
C ARG A 290 -28.48 -6.69 7.70
N LEU A 291 -27.17 -6.75 7.58
CA LEU A 291 -26.19 -6.57 8.65
C LEU A 291 -25.87 -5.09 8.92
N SER A 292 -25.76 -4.27 7.87
CA SER A 292 -25.51 -2.83 8.02
C SER A 292 -26.13 -2.03 6.89
N LYS A 293 -26.30 -0.73 7.15
CA LYS A 293 -26.73 0.27 6.17
C LYS A 293 -25.93 1.54 6.41
N ASP A 294 -25.15 1.94 5.42
CA ASP A 294 -24.42 3.20 5.41
C ASP A 294 -24.99 4.10 4.32
N VAL A 295 -25.11 5.40 4.60
CA VAL A 295 -25.53 6.40 3.63
C VAL A 295 -24.51 7.52 3.62
N VAL A 296 -24.00 7.81 2.43
CA VAL A 296 -23.06 8.89 2.16
C VAL A 296 -23.74 9.88 1.23
N HIS A 297 -23.59 11.16 1.50
CA HIS A 297 -23.99 12.22 0.59
C HIS A 297 -22.74 12.87 0.03
N GLY A 298 -22.85 13.50 -1.12
CA GLY A 298 -21.71 14.17 -1.71
C GLY A 298 -22.06 15.09 -2.87
N ILE A 299 -21.02 15.66 -3.44
CA ILE A 299 -21.08 16.71 -4.44
C ILE A 299 -19.94 16.56 -5.44
N THR A 300 -20.19 16.91 -6.70
CA THR A 300 -19.20 16.87 -7.78
C THR A 300 -19.19 18.18 -8.56
N SER A 301 -18.00 18.60 -9.00
CA SER A 301 -17.84 19.76 -9.90
C SER A 301 -18.09 19.46 -11.37
N ARG A 302 -18.17 18.18 -11.75
CA ARG A 302 -18.41 17.78 -13.14
C ARG A 302 -19.79 17.16 -13.29
N ALA A 303 -20.46 17.52 -14.38
CA ALA A 303 -21.62 16.77 -14.87
C ALA A 303 -21.14 15.39 -15.37
N THR A 304 -21.53 14.33 -14.67
CA THR A 304 -21.11 12.96 -14.97
C THR A 304 -22.21 11.96 -14.59
N THR A 305 -22.04 10.69 -14.95
CA THR A 305 -23.03 9.65 -14.70
C THR A 305 -22.98 9.15 -13.25
N ALA A 306 -24.11 8.62 -12.76
CA ALA A 306 -24.17 8.02 -11.43
C ALA A 306 -23.17 6.85 -11.25
N SER A 307 -22.96 6.05 -12.30
CA SER A 307 -21.97 4.96 -12.29
C SER A 307 -20.53 5.50 -12.15
N ALA A 308 -20.16 6.56 -12.86
CA ALA A 308 -18.84 7.18 -12.73
C ALA A 308 -18.60 7.75 -11.31
N ILE A 309 -19.61 8.40 -10.71
CA ILE A 309 -19.52 8.89 -9.33
C ILE A 309 -19.34 7.71 -8.36
N ALA A 310 -20.15 6.66 -8.50
CA ALA A 310 -20.06 5.47 -7.65
C ALA A 310 -18.66 4.84 -7.74
N ASP A 311 -18.09 4.78 -8.94
CA ASP A 311 -16.75 4.30 -9.22
C ASP A 311 -15.66 5.11 -8.53
N HIS A 312 -15.72 6.45 -8.58
CA HIS A 312 -14.77 7.32 -7.89
C HIS A 312 -14.87 7.20 -6.36
N VAL A 313 -16.09 7.18 -5.83
CA VAL A 313 -16.33 6.99 -4.38
C VAL A 313 -15.82 5.61 -3.93
N ARG A 314 -16.04 4.57 -4.74
CA ARG A 314 -15.55 3.22 -4.47
C ARG A 314 -14.02 3.16 -4.50
N ARG A 315 -13.38 3.72 -5.54
CA ARG A 315 -11.92 3.70 -5.70
C ARG A 315 -11.20 4.58 -4.68
N HIS A 316 -11.84 5.60 -4.13
CA HIS A 316 -11.31 6.36 -3.00
C HIS A 316 -10.93 5.45 -1.83
N TRP A 317 -11.75 4.45 -1.47
CA TRP A 317 -11.41 3.46 -0.43
C TRP A 317 -10.11 2.68 -0.69
N GLY A 318 -9.60 2.68 -1.93
CA GLY A 318 -8.30 2.13 -2.26
C GLY A 318 -7.18 2.78 -1.45
N ILE A 319 -7.22 4.09 -1.19
CA ILE A 319 -6.17 4.76 -0.41
C ILE A 319 -6.21 4.31 1.06
N GLU A 320 -7.39 4.01 1.60
CA GLU A 320 -7.57 3.51 2.97
C GLU A 320 -7.06 2.06 3.12
N ASN A 321 -7.33 1.20 2.14
CA ASN A 321 -7.16 -0.25 2.28
C ASN A 321 -5.97 -0.86 1.51
N LYS A 322 -5.47 -0.23 0.44
CA LYS A 322 -4.38 -0.79 -0.38
C LYS A 322 -2.98 -0.38 0.09
N THR A 323 -2.86 0.53 1.06
CA THR A 323 -1.57 0.88 1.70
C THR A 323 -1.24 0.02 2.93
N HIS A 324 -2.12 -0.89 3.36
CA HIS A 324 -1.89 -1.80 4.49
C HIS A 324 -2.03 -3.25 4.01
N TRP A 325 -0.90 -3.93 3.85
CA TRP A 325 -0.81 -5.19 3.11
C TRP A 325 -1.39 -6.42 3.86
N MET A 326 -2.28 -7.11 3.14
CA MET A 326 -2.80 -8.50 3.15
C MET A 326 -2.75 -9.41 4.40
N THR A 327 -1.75 -9.35 5.28
CA THR A 327 -1.60 -10.37 6.35
C THR A 327 -2.20 -9.99 7.70
N HIS A 328 -2.35 -8.70 8.00
CA HIS A 328 -2.75 -8.23 9.34
C HIS A 328 -4.23 -7.83 9.45
N VAL A 329 -4.89 -7.51 8.33
CA VAL A 329 -6.26 -6.97 8.31
C VAL A 329 -7.29 -7.99 7.84
N LYS A 330 -7.01 -8.75 6.77
CA LYS A 330 -7.99 -9.64 6.12
C LYS A 330 -8.06 -11.07 6.65
N ARG A 331 -7.12 -11.49 7.50
CA ARG A 331 -7.15 -12.80 8.20
C ARG A 331 -7.51 -13.99 7.27
N LEU A 332 -6.92 -14.03 6.08
CA LEU A 332 -7.12 -15.07 5.04
C LEU A 332 -8.51 -15.12 4.38
N LYS A 333 -9.39 -14.15 4.63
CA LYS A 333 -10.70 -14.13 3.99
C LYS A 333 -10.63 -13.44 2.63
N GLU A 334 -11.19 -14.12 1.63
CA GLU A 334 -11.31 -13.69 0.22
C GLU A 334 -10.02 -13.17 -0.40
N PRO A 335 -9.13 -14.10 -0.75
CA PRO A 335 -7.81 -13.78 -1.24
C PRO A 335 -7.75 -13.47 -2.74
N GLU A 336 -8.84 -13.58 -3.49
CA GLU A 336 -8.86 -13.56 -4.96
C GLU A 336 -8.24 -12.28 -5.54
N ASP A 337 -8.79 -11.12 -5.18
CA ASP A 337 -8.35 -9.83 -5.72
C ASP A 337 -6.95 -9.44 -5.24
N GLU A 338 -6.61 -9.78 -4.00
CA GLU A 338 -5.32 -9.43 -3.41
C GLU A 338 -4.20 -10.34 -3.89
N VAL A 339 -4.45 -11.65 -4.01
CA VAL A 339 -3.50 -12.58 -4.61
C VAL A 339 -3.33 -12.25 -6.09
N ALA A 340 -4.41 -11.94 -6.82
CA ALA A 340 -4.31 -11.48 -8.21
C ALA A 340 -3.45 -10.21 -8.32
N THR A 341 -3.69 -9.20 -7.47
CA THR A 341 -2.89 -7.97 -7.45
C THR A 341 -1.43 -8.23 -7.08
N LEU A 342 -1.19 -9.11 -6.10
CA LEU A 342 0.16 -9.49 -5.67
C LEU A 342 0.90 -10.21 -6.81
N LEU A 343 0.26 -11.17 -7.44
CA LEU A 343 0.81 -11.93 -8.56
C LEU A 343 1.09 -11.02 -9.75
N GLU A 344 0.18 -10.11 -10.09
CA GLU A 344 0.40 -9.13 -11.18
C GLU A 344 1.65 -8.29 -10.93
N ARG A 345 1.80 -7.77 -9.71
CA ARG A 345 2.99 -6.97 -9.33
C ARG A 345 4.25 -7.82 -9.32
N ALA A 346 4.16 -9.08 -8.90
CA ALA A 346 5.30 -9.99 -8.83
C ALA A 346 5.76 -10.51 -10.21
N LYS A 347 4.94 -10.40 -11.27
CA LYS A 347 5.33 -10.81 -12.64
C LYS A 347 6.63 -10.17 -13.09
N GLY A 348 6.89 -8.91 -12.70
CA GLY A 348 8.11 -8.19 -13.04
C GLY A 348 9.40 -8.82 -12.49
N LEU A 349 9.31 -9.73 -11.50
CA LEU A 349 10.48 -10.41 -10.92
C LEU A 349 11.00 -11.58 -11.78
N GLY A 350 10.21 -12.09 -12.73
CA GLY A 350 10.62 -13.18 -13.63
C GLY A 350 11.25 -14.36 -12.89
N ASP A 351 12.44 -14.78 -13.33
CA ASP A 351 13.16 -15.92 -12.77
C ASP A 351 13.74 -15.66 -11.37
N LEU A 352 13.76 -14.40 -10.91
CA LEU A 352 14.19 -14.02 -9.55
C LEU A 352 13.06 -14.21 -8.52
N LEU A 353 11.85 -14.55 -8.97
CA LEU A 353 10.71 -14.75 -8.07
C LEU A 353 10.93 -15.96 -7.15
N GLY A 354 11.29 -15.65 -5.91
CA GLY A 354 11.36 -16.61 -4.82
C GLY A 354 9.97 -17.08 -4.36
N PRO A 355 9.92 -17.98 -3.37
CA PRO A 355 8.65 -18.39 -2.78
C PRO A 355 7.91 -17.22 -2.12
N PHE A 356 6.59 -17.16 -2.29
CA PHE A 356 5.73 -16.22 -1.57
C PHE A 356 5.63 -16.61 -0.10
N LEU A 357 5.90 -15.67 0.79
CA LEU A 357 5.76 -15.87 2.24
C LEU A 357 4.40 -15.40 2.74
N LEU A 358 3.57 -16.35 3.18
CA LEU A 358 2.29 -16.14 3.84
C LEU A 358 2.47 -16.21 5.36
N GLN A 359 2.88 -15.09 5.95
CA GLN A 359 3.06 -14.99 7.39
C GLN A 359 1.77 -14.58 8.09
N LEU A 360 1.23 -15.46 8.95
CA LEU A 360 -0.02 -15.22 9.66
C LEU A 360 0.21 -14.55 11.03
N PRO A 361 -0.70 -13.67 11.47
CA PRO A 361 -0.55 -12.99 12.76
C PRO A 361 -0.84 -13.95 13.93
N PRO A 362 -0.25 -13.70 15.12
CA PRO A 362 -0.46 -14.56 16.29
C PRO A 362 -1.91 -14.55 16.79
N SER A 363 -2.73 -13.57 16.41
CA SER A 363 -4.15 -13.51 16.76
C SER A 363 -5.04 -14.41 15.89
N LEU A 364 -4.52 -14.97 14.80
CA LEU A 364 -5.30 -15.78 13.86
C LEU A 364 -5.26 -17.25 14.26
N ARG A 365 -6.38 -17.74 14.79
CA ARG A 365 -6.59 -19.17 15.09
C ARG A 365 -6.76 -19.97 13.80
N ALA A 366 -6.61 -21.28 13.92
CA ALA A 366 -6.63 -22.20 12.79
C ALA A 366 -7.99 -22.29 12.13
N ASP A 367 -7.94 -22.20 10.80
CA ASP A 367 -9.07 -22.34 9.89
C ASP A 367 -8.50 -22.90 8.57
N GLN A 368 -8.56 -24.23 8.43
CA GLN A 368 -7.96 -24.94 7.30
C GLN A 368 -8.71 -24.67 6.00
N ASP A 369 -10.02 -24.40 6.07
CA ASP A 369 -10.84 -24.08 4.90
C ASP A 369 -10.43 -22.72 4.33
N LEU A 370 -10.24 -21.71 5.17
CA LEU A 370 -9.70 -20.42 4.72
C LEU A 370 -8.27 -20.54 4.19
N LEU A 371 -7.42 -21.32 4.85
CA LEU A 371 -6.06 -21.57 4.35
C LEU A 371 -6.09 -22.20 2.95
N ALA A 372 -6.95 -23.20 2.73
CA ALA A 372 -7.11 -23.86 1.44
C ALA A 372 -7.61 -22.91 0.35
N VAL A 373 -8.57 -22.02 0.68
CA VAL A 373 -9.08 -21.00 -0.25
C VAL A 373 -7.96 -20.07 -0.70
N VAL A 374 -7.08 -19.64 0.22
CA VAL A 374 -5.91 -18.79 -0.09
C VAL A 374 -4.91 -19.51 -0.96
N LEU A 375 -4.49 -20.72 -0.57
CA LEU A 375 -3.48 -21.47 -1.31
C LEU A 375 -3.92 -21.80 -2.74
N ARG A 376 -5.23 -22.02 -2.96
CA ARG A 376 -5.79 -22.24 -4.29
C ARG A 376 -5.66 -21.06 -5.25
N GLN A 377 -5.54 -19.83 -4.75
CA GLN A 377 -5.38 -18.65 -5.61
C GLN A 377 -3.99 -18.55 -6.24
N PHE A 378 -2.99 -19.24 -5.68
CA PHE A 378 -1.65 -19.28 -6.23
C PHE A 378 -1.58 -20.32 -7.37
N PRO A 379 -1.00 -19.96 -8.52
CA PRO A 379 -0.70 -20.94 -9.57
C PRO A 379 0.17 -22.07 -9.04
N ALA A 380 -0.07 -23.31 -9.49
CA ALA A 380 0.70 -24.48 -9.05
C ALA A 380 2.22 -24.40 -9.34
N THR A 381 2.63 -23.50 -10.25
CA THR A 381 4.04 -23.22 -10.56
C THR A 381 4.71 -22.31 -9.54
N MET A 382 3.94 -21.65 -8.66
CA MET A 382 4.46 -20.73 -7.65
C MET A 382 4.72 -21.47 -6.34
N ARG A 383 5.89 -21.22 -5.75
CA ARG A 383 6.22 -21.73 -4.42
C ARG A 383 5.59 -20.83 -3.36
N VAL A 384 4.88 -21.40 -2.39
CA VAL A 384 4.29 -20.65 -1.26
C VAL A 384 4.77 -21.25 0.06
N ALA A 385 5.34 -20.41 0.93
CA ALA A 385 5.74 -20.76 2.28
C ALA A 385 4.75 -20.15 3.29
N VAL A 386 4.21 -20.94 4.22
CA VAL A 386 3.24 -20.46 5.21
C VAL A 386 3.86 -20.48 6.62
N GLU A 387 3.81 -19.34 7.30
CA GLU A 387 4.31 -19.20 8.67
C GLU A 387 3.15 -18.94 9.64
N PHE A 388 2.85 -19.94 10.47
CA PHE A 388 1.86 -19.82 11.53
C PHE A 388 2.48 -19.28 12.80
N ARG A 389 1.76 -18.39 13.50
CA ARG A 389 2.20 -17.77 14.76
C ARG A 389 1.26 -18.05 15.94
N HIS A 390 0.28 -18.92 15.74
CA HIS A 390 -0.65 -19.35 16.77
C HIS A 390 -0.68 -20.89 16.83
N GLU A 391 -0.65 -21.44 18.04
CA GLU A 391 -0.47 -22.88 18.27
C GLU A 391 -1.59 -23.76 17.73
N SER A 392 -2.79 -23.21 17.57
CA SER A 392 -3.94 -23.97 17.04
C SER A 392 -3.71 -24.51 15.62
N TRP A 393 -2.72 -24.00 14.89
CA TRP A 393 -2.37 -24.47 13.55
C TRP A 393 -1.53 -25.76 13.57
N TRP A 394 -1.07 -26.20 14.75
CA TRP A 394 -0.27 -27.42 14.91
C TRP A 394 -1.16 -28.67 14.92
N THR A 395 -1.92 -28.87 13.84
CA THR A 395 -2.80 -30.03 13.63
C THR A 395 -2.43 -30.82 12.39
N THR A 396 -2.76 -32.11 12.37
CA THR A 396 -2.60 -32.98 11.18
C THR A 396 -3.34 -32.42 9.97
N GLN A 397 -4.54 -31.86 10.16
CA GLN A 397 -5.32 -31.26 9.08
C GLN A 397 -4.63 -30.06 8.43
N THR A 398 -3.92 -29.24 9.22
CA THR A 398 -3.11 -28.12 8.68
C THR A 398 -1.94 -28.65 7.85
N ARG A 399 -1.28 -29.70 8.34
CA ARG A 399 -0.20 -30.37 7.61
C ARG A 399 -0.69 -30.93 6.27
N GLU A 400 -1.80 -31.67 6.27
CA GLU A 400 -2.42 -32.24 5.07
C GLU A 400 -2.85 -31.14 4.10
N THR A 401 -3.39 -30.02 4.59
CA THR A 401 -3.74 -28.87 3.75
C THR A 401 -2.51 -28.32 3.04
N LEU A 402 -1.40 -28.12 3.75
CA LEU A 402 -0.16 -27.65 3.11
C LEU A 402 0.38 -28.66 2.09
N GLU A 403 0.38 -29.95 2.42
CA GLU A 403 0.83 -31.03 1.52
C GLU A 403 -0.01 -31.08 0.23
N ASN A 404 -1.33 -30.93 0.34
CA ASN A 404 -2.26 -30.94 -0.80
C ASN A 404 -2.01 -29.79 -1.81
N TYR A 405 -1.50 -28.65 -1.35
CA TYR A 405 -1.19 -27.49 -2.20
C TYR A 405 0.31 -27.33 -2.48
N GLY A 406 1.16 -28.29 -2.07
CA GLY A 406 2.62 -28.20 -2.22
C GLY A 406 3.25 -26.99 -1.51
N ALA A 407 2.57 -26.47 -0.48
CA ALA A 407 3.02 -25.30 0.28
C ALA A 407 3.98 -25.71 1.39
N ALA A 408 5.11 -25.02 1.51
CA ALA A 408 6.09 -25.31 2.56
C ALA A 408 5.66 -24.69 3.89
N LEU A 409 5.65 -25.48 4.96
CA LEU A 409 5.65 -24.94 6.32
C LEU A 409 6.95 -24.19 6.52
N VAL A 410 6.87 -22.93 6.94
CA VAL A 410 8.06 -22.19 7.39
C VAL A 410 8.57 -22.82 8.67
N TRP A 411 9.80 -23.32 8.63
CA TRP A 411 10.52 -23.71 9.83
C TRP A 411 11.05 -22.44 10.48
N ALA A 412 10.38 -22.03 11.53
CA ALA A 412 10.76 -20.86 12.30
C ALA A 412 11.60 -21.29 13.50
N ASP A 413 12.71 -20.59 13.73
CA ASP A 413 13.59 -20.79 14.87
C ASP A 413 13.58 -19.55 15.77
N ARG A 414 13.78 -19.70 17.08
CA ARG A 414 14.13 -18.61 18.00
C ARG A 414 15.18 -19.11 19.00
N CYS A 415 16.27 -18.37 19.17
CA CYS A 415 17.42 -18.75 19.99
C CYS A 415 17.99 -20.14 19.67
N SER A 416 18.07 -20.50 18.39
CA SER A 416 18.49 -21.83 17.90
C SER A 416 17.58 -22.97 18.38
N LYS A 417 16.30 -22.67 18.66
CA LYS A 417 15.26 -23.65 18.95
C LYS A 417 14.07 -23.52 18.00
N PRO A 418 13.61 -24.61 17.38
CA PRO A 418 12.39 -24.60 16.57
C PRO A 418 11.18 -24.13 17.38
N ILE A 419 10.44 -23.17 16.84
CA ILE A 419 9.17 -22.68 17.40
C ILE A 419 7.95 -23.15 16.61
N SER A 420 8.17 -23.89 15.53
CA SER A 420 7.15 -24.60 14.75
C SER A 420 7.47 -26.10 14.69
N PRO A 421 6.49 -26.96 14.42
CA PRO A 421 6.76 -28.35 14.04
C PRO A 421 7.71 -28.42 12.84
N LEU A 422 8.59 -29.42 12.82
CA LEU A 422 9.52 -29.66 11.69
C LEU A 422 8.88 -30.56 10.62
N TRP A 423 7.63 -30.24 10.23
CA TRP A 423 6.95 -30.99 9.19
C TRP A 423 7.51 -30.62 7.83
N ARG A 424 7.81 -31.63 7.03
CA ARG A 424 8.09 -31.45 5.61
C ARG A 424 6.77 -31.57 4.84
N THR A 425 6.24 -30.44 4.39
CA THR A 425 4.95 -30.36 3.68
C THR A 425 5.09 -30.10 2.18
N ALA A 426 6.32 -29.89 1.69
CA ALA A 426 6.63 -29.74 0.28
C ALA A 426 7.94 -30.48 -0.05
N ASP A 427 8.23 -30.63 -1.35
CA ASP A 427 9.50 -31.17 -1.84
C ASP A 427 10.66 -30.19 -1.63
N TRP A 428 10.36 -28.90 -1.40
CA TRP A 428 11.25 -27.82 -0.96
C TRP A 428 10.95 -27.36 0.48
N GLY A 429 11.80 -26.47 1.04
CA GLY A 429 11.63 -25.95 2.39
C GLY A 429 11.94 -24.46 2.50
N TYR A 430 11.42 -23.81 3.53
CA TYR A 430 11.67 -22.41 3.84
C TYR A 430 12.04 -22.28 5.32
N LEU A 431 13.27 -21.83 5.60
CA LEU A 431 13.78 -21.64 6.96
C LEU A 431 13.75 -20.15 7.29
N ARG A 432 13.23 -19.80 8.46
CA ARG A 432 13.27 -18.45 8.99
C ARG A 432 13.87 -18.44 10.38
N LEU A 433 15.06 -17.88 10.48
CA LEU A 433 15.73 -17.67 11.75
C LEU A 433 15.17 -16.41 12.40
N HIS A 434 14.49 -16.57 13.53
CA HIS A 434 14.23 -15.46 14.45
C HIS A 434 15.33 -15.45 15.52
N GLU A 435 15.63 -14.25 16.03
CA GLU A 435 16.71 -13.93 16.99
C GLU A 435 17.15 -15.05 17.92
#